data_AF-A0A9P4II40-F1
#
_entry.id   AF-A0A9P4II40-F1
#
_cell.length_a   1.000
_cell.length_b   1.000
_cell.length_c   1.000
_cell.angle_alpha   90.00
_cell.angle_beta   90.00
_cell.angle_gamma   90.00
#
_symmetry.space_group_name_H-M   'P 1'
#
loop_
_entity.id
_entity.type
_entity.pdbx_description
1 polymer ?
#
loop_
_entity_poly.entity_id
_entity_poly.type
_entity_poly.pdbx_seq_one_letter_code
_entity_poly.pdbx_strand_id
1 'polypeptide(L)'
;MALAVHLQGPVIARAVQLGVPCFLTSDPWFGYFDGLKPDSQTGVLAQKMMHELMFWSDLTSKIRELRSNRFPDTEARSLLQRLYAIKKQLDWLESVVQGMLDSGLHTTQVKAARPNSPFKNAIHYHLHWTATVFMMHAGFALIVNRMIRVVGQSLMYDSNLDFAAPIDQYNDSLVHRICQSHDYAWRRRPIGVQYMSVPLTMAFMHAKSEAMNEWIVGALNDMDEHRMLEKPRFTSRTVEHLAKLYTGEVGPLIPPSGK
;
A
#
# COMPACT_ATOMS: atom_id res chain seq x y z
N MET A 1 23.58 -3.22 9.36
CA MET A 1 23.04 -2.05 8.63
C MET A 1 21.93 -2.43 7.65
N ALA A 2 22.12 -3.41 6.75
CA ALA A 2 21.06 -3.92 5.85
C ALA A 2 19.80 -4.43 6.57
N LEU A 3 19.95 -5.05 7.75
CA LEU A 3 18.84 -5.59 8.54
C LEU A 3 17.79 -4.53 8.91
N ALA A 4 18.22 -3.30 9.26
CA ALA A 4 17.32 -2.23 9.67
C ALA A 4 16.39 -1.78 8.52
N VAL A 5 16.92 -1.71 7.29
CA VAL A 5 16.14 -1.37 6.08
C VAL A 5 15.10 -2.44 5.77
N HIS A 6 15.44 -3.72 5.94
CA HIS A 6 14.51 -4.83 5.70
C HIS A 6 13.38 -4.93 6.74
N LEU A 7 13.56 -4.38 7.94
CA LEU A 7 12.56 -4.41 9.01
C LEU A 7 11.56 -3.25 8.96
N GLN A 8 11.82 -2.19 8.18
CA GLN A 8 10.97 -1.00 8.13
C GLN A 8 9.52 -1.33 7.76
N GLY A 9 9.30 -2.04 6.65
CA GLY A 9 7.98 -2.41 6.17
C GLY A 9 7.17 -3.19 7.21
N PRO A 10 7.70 -4.31 7.75
CA PRO A 10 7.04 -5.06 8.83
C PRO A 10 6.72 -4.23 10.07
N VAL A 11 7.63 -3.33 10.48
CA VAL A 11 7.44 -2.45 11.64
C VAL A 11 6.29 -1.47 11.40
N ILE A 12 6.28 -0.79 10.25
CA ILE A 12 5.23 0.17 9.88
C ILE A 12 3.88 -0.55 9.78
N ALA A 13 3.82 -1.66 9.06
CA ALA A 13 2.60 -2.46 8.93
C ALA A 13 2.08 -2.91 10.31
N ARG A 14 2.97 -3.33 11.22
CA ARG A 14 2.59 -3.75 12.57
C ARG A 14 2.07 -2.57 13.42
N ALA A 15 2.69 -1.40 13.31
CA ALA A 15 2.23 -0.19 14.00
C ALA A 15 0.81 0.19 13.56
N VAL A 16 0.53 0.15 12.25
CA VAL A 16 -0.81 0.37 11.69
C VAL A 16 -1.81 -0.66 12.22
N GLN A 17 -1.45 -1.95 12.20
CA GLN A 17 -2.30 -3.04 12.67
C GLN A 17 -2.66 -2.92 14.15
N LEU A 18 -1.69 -2.54 15.00
CA LEU A 18 -1.88 -2.39 16.44
C LEU A 18 -2.45 -1.02 16.83
N GLY A 19 -2.47 -0.05 15.91
CA GLY A 19 -2.91 1.31 16.17
C GLY A 19 -2.00 2.07 17.14
N VAL A 20 -0.70 1.78 17.11
CA VAL A 20 0.31 2.46 17.92
C VAL A 20 1.20 3.33 17.03
N PRO A 21 1.83 4.39 17.56
CA PRO A 21 2.84 5.14 16.82
C PRO A 21 3.96 4.22 16.32
N CYS A 22 4.38 4.41 15.06
CA CYS A 22 5.52 3.70 14.52
C CYS A 22 6.80 4.17 15.22
N PHE A 23 7.53 3.28 15.90
CA PHE A 23 8.73 3.70 16.64
C PHE A 23 9.81 4.33 15.76
N LEU A 24 9.79 4.09 14.45
CA LEU A 24 10.71 4.68 13.49
C LEU A 24 10.53 6.21 13.37
N THR A 25 9.42 6.77 13.86
CA THR A 25 9.21 8.22 13.94
C THR A 25 9.88 8.87 15.15
N SER A 26 10.50 8.10 16.05
CA SER A 26 11.26 8.68 17.16
C SER A 26 12.61 9.24 16.68
N ASP A 27 13.05 10.33 17.32
CA ASP A 27 14.25 11.10 16.94
C ASP A 27 15.49 10.27 16.55
N PRO A 28 15.94 9.26 17.31
CA PRO A 28 17.16 8.52 16.94
C PRO A 28 16.98 7.73 15.63
N TRP A 29 15.77 7.25 15.34
CA TRP A 29 15.50 6.46 14.14
C TRP A 29 15.16 7.34 12.94
N PHE A 30 14.38 8.40 13.16
CA PHE A 30 14.04 9.35 12.12
C PHE A 30 15.29 10.03 11.56
N GLY A 31 16.17 10.53 12.44
CA GLY A 31 17.44 11.13 12.04
C GLY A 31 18.38 10.15 11.33
N TYR A 32 18.36 8.87 11.71
CA TYR A 32 19.12 7.83 11.01
C TYR A 32 18.65 7.64 9.56
N PHE A 33 17.33 7.56 9.33
CA PHE A 33 16.80 7.37 7.98
C PHE A 33 16.89 8.62 7.11
N ASP A 34 16.77 9.81 7.70
CA ASP A 34 16.95 11.09 7.00
C ASP A 34 18.43 11.28 6.59
N GLY A 35 19.37 10.80 7.42
CA GLY A 35 20.80 10.84 7.13
C GLY A 35 21.28 9.87 6.04
N LEU A 36 20.45 8.91 5.61
CA LEU A 36 20.80 8.01 4.51
C LEU A 36 20.91 8.81 3.20
N LYS A 37 22.01 8.62 2.46
CA LYS A 37 22.22 9.25 1.15
C LYS A 37 22.08 8.18 0.06
N PRO A 38 20.97 8.15 -0.69
CA PRO A 38 20.80 7.19 -1.76
C PRO A 38 21.79 7.48 -2.90
N ASP A 39 22.33 6.41 -3.46
CA ASP A 39 23.30 6.43 -4.57
C ASP A 39 22.62 6.43 -5.96
N SER A 40 21.30 6.27 -5.99
CA SER A 40 20.52 6.07 -7.21
C SER A 40 19.21 6.85 -7.13
N GLN A 41 18.68 7.25 -8.30
CA GLN A 41 17.40 7.96 -8.40
C GLN A 41 16.29 7.19 -7.67
N THR A 42 16.25 5.87 -7.81
CA THR A 42 15.21 5.10 -7.16
C THR A 42 15.44 4.86 -5.67
N GLY A 43 16.68 4.86 -5.21
CA GLY A 43 16.96 4.97 -3.78
C GLY A 43 16.37 6.26 -3.19
N VAL A 44 16.46 7.38 -3.90
CA VAL A 44 15.82 8.65 -3.50
C VAL A 44 14.30 8.53 -3.45
N LEU A 45 13.68 7.90 -4.44
CA LEU A 45 12.23 7.67 -4.44
C LEU A 45 11.80 6.77 -3.27
N ALA A 46 12.53 5.67 -3.03
CA ALA A 46 12.29 4.75 -1.93
C ALA A 46 12.36 5.45 -0.57
N GLN A 47 13.38 6.30 -0.36
CA GLN A 47 13.55 7.05 0.88
C GLN A 47 12.38 8.02 1.11
N LYS A 48 11.98 8.79 0.09
CA LYS A 48 10.84 9.71 0.18
C LYS A 48 9.54 8.98 0.55
N MET A 49 9.24 7.86 -0.11
CA MET A 49 8.06 7.07 0.22
C MET A 49 8.13 6.49 1.64
N MET A 50 9.30 6.02 2.06
CA MET A 50 9.48 5.48 3.40
C MET A 50 9.23 6.54 4.47
N HIS A 51 9.66 7.78 4.24
CA HIS A 51 9.36 8.91 5.11
C HIS A 51 7.87 9.09 5.34
N GLU A 52 7.08 9.13 4.26
CA GLU A 52 5.62 9.26 4.37
C GLU A 52 4.98 8.03 5.03
N LEU A 53 5.47 6.82 4.72
CA LEU A 53 4.97 5.57 5.29
C LEU A 53 5.20 5.45 6.81
N MET A 54 6.26 6.05 7.36
CA MET A 54 6.49 6.02 8.82
C MET A 54 5.36 6.70 9.61
N PHE A 55 4.70 7.70 9.03
CA PHE A 55 3.57 8.38 9.65
C PHE A 55 2.21 7.73 9.33
N TRP A 56 2.20 6.60 8.64
CA TRP A 56 0.97 5.93 8.23
C TRP A 56 0.10 5.51 9.42
N SER A 57 0.71 5.05 10.53
CA SER A 57 -0.04 4.69 11.74
C SER A 57 -0.82 5.90 12.31
N ASP A 58 -0.23 7.09 12.31
CA ASP A 58 -0.88 8.34 12.75
C ASP A 58 -2.09 8.69 11.86
N LEU A 59 -1.94 8.57 10.54
CA LEU A 59 -3.04 8.79 9.60
C LEU A 59 -4.21 7.82 9.87
N THR A 60 -3.91 6.53 10.05
CA THR A 60 -4.97 5.54 10.34
C THR A 60 -5.66 5.78 11.67
N SER A 61 -4.93 6.22 12.70
CA SER A 61 -5.51 6.54 14.01
C SER A 61 -6.47 7.73 13.92
N LYS A 62 -6.10 8.80 13.21
CA LYS A 62 -6.98 9.96 12.99
C LYS A 62 -8.26 9.59 12.23
N ILE A 63 -8.17 8.70 11.24
CA ILE A 63 -9.37 8.21 10.53
C ILE A 63 -10.26 7.37 11.45
N ARG A 64 -9.68 6.54 12.34
CA ARG A 64 -10.46 5.79 13.34
C ARG A 64 -11.18 6.73 14.31
N GLU A 65 -10.50 7.78 14.77
CA GLU A 65 -11.09 8.80 15.64
C GLU A 65 -12.26 9.52 14.96
N LEU A 66 -12.07 9.93 13.70
CA LEU A 66 -13.10 10.50 12.83
C LEU A 66 -14.35 9.62 12.77
N ARG A 67 -14.16 8.33 12.50
CA ARG A 67 -15.27 7.38 12.40
C ARG A 67 -15.96 7.08 13.73
N SER A 68 -15.32 7.39 14.86
CA SER A 68 -15.91 7.21 16.18
C SER A 68 -16.72 8.42 16.67
N ASN A 69 -17.00 9.39 15.79
CA ASN A 69 -17.65 10.67 16.11
C ASN A 69 -16.93 11.48 17.20
N ARG A 70 -15.62 11.27 17.35
CA ARG A 70 -14.77 11.96 18.35
C ARG A 70 -13.88 13.04 17.74
N PHE A 71 -14.06 13.35 16.45
CA PHE A 71 -13.13 14.17 15.69
C PHE A 71 -13.82 15.44 15.17
N PRO A 72 -13.43 16.63 15.63
CA PRO A 72 -14.00 17.90 15.15
C PRO A 72 -13.85 18.09 13.64
N ASP A 73 -14.81 18.79 13.01
CA ASP A 73 -14.77 19.12 11.57
C ASP A 73 -13.48 19.85 11.14
N THR A 74 -12.94 20.70 12.00
CA THR A 74 -11.67 21.41 11.77
C THR A 74 -10.49 20.44 11.65
N GLU A 75 -10.45 19.42 12.49
CA GLU A 75 -9.43 18.38 12.44
C GLU A 75 -9.62 17.48 11.21
N ALA A 76 -10.86 17.14 10.86
CA ALA A 76 -11.17 16.38 9.66
C ALA A 76 -10.73 17.10 8.38
N ARG A 77 -10.93 18.42 8.29
CA ARG A 77 -10.43 19.24 7.18
C ARG A 77 -8.90 19.29 7.14
N SER A 78 -8.24 19.43 8.29
CA SER A 78 -6.77 19.39 8.37
C SER A 78 -6.21 18.03 7.92
N LEU A 79 -6.85 16.94 8.34
CA LEU A 79 -6.50 15.59 7.90
C LEU A 79 -6.66 15.45 6.38
N LEU A 80 -7.76 15.92 5.82
CA LEU A 80 -8.00 15.90 4.39
C LEU A 80 -6.94 16.71 3.61
N GLN A 81 -6.58 17.90 4.09
CA GLN A 81 -5.52 18.72 3.50
C GLN A 81 -4.17 17.99 3.51
N ARG A 82 -3.84 17.32 4.62
CA ARG A 82 -2.62 16.50 4.71
C ARG A 82 -2.65 15.33 3.73
N LEU A 83 -3.77 14.63 3.61
CA LEU A 83 -3.92 13.54 2.64
C LEU A 83 -3.76 14.02 1.20
N TYR A 84 -4.28 15.21 0.85
CA TYR A 84 -4.05 15.81 -0.46
C TYR A 84 -2.60 16.21 -0.70
N ALA A 85 -1.90 16.70 0.32
CA ALA A 85 -0.47 17.00 0.21
C ALA A 85 0.34 15.73 -0.09
N ILE A 86 0.04 14.62 0.61
CA ILE A 86 0.65 13.30 0.35
C ILE A 86 0.29 12.82 -1.06
N LYS A 87 -0.99 12.92 -1.46
CA LYS A 87 -1.43 12.55 -2.81
C LYS A 87 -0.66 13.31 -3.88
N LYS A 88 -0.46 14.62 -3.73
CA LYS A 88 0.32 15.43 -4.68
C LYS A 88 1.75 14.91 -4.84
N GLN A 89 2.38 14.48 -3.75
CA GLN A 89 3.70 13.85 -3.81
C GLN A 89 3.66 12.50 -4.53
N LEU A 90 2.63 11.68 -4.27
CA LEU A 90 2.44 10.38 -4.94
C LEU A 90 2.13 10.52 -6.44
N ASP A 91 1.43 11.57 -6.84
CA ASP A 91 1.15 11.89 -8.25
C ASP A 91 2.43 12.36 -8.96
N TRP A 92 3.29 13.12 -8.28
CA TRP A 92 4.63 13.41 -8.80
C TRP A 92 5.48 12.13 -8.94
N LEU A 93 5.48 11.26 -7.93
CA LEU A 93 6.17 9.96 -7.98
C LEU A 93 5.65 9.09 -9.13
N GLU A 94 4.34 9.12 -9.38
CA GLU A 94 3.72 8.40 -10.50
C GLU A 94 4.29 8.86 -11.84
N SER A 95 4.48 10.16 -12.04
CA SER A 95 5.09 10.66 -13.28
C SER A 95 6.50 10.09 -13.50
N VAL A 96 7.28 9.92 -12.43
CA VAL A 96 8.61 9.33 -12.48
C VAL A 96 8.53 7.82 -12.77
N VAL A 97 7.64 7.10 -12.06
CA VAL A 97 7.41 5.66 -12.27
C VAL A 97 6.95 5.38 -13.70
N GLN A 98 6.02 6.18 -14.23
CA GLN A 98 5.52 6.04 -15.59
C GLN A 98 6.63 6.32 -16.62
N GLY A 99 7.44 7.37 -16.43
CA GLY A 99 8.61 7.60 -17.27
C GLY A 99 9.60 6.42 -17.27
N MET A 100 9.80 5.78 -16.11
CA MET A 100 10.63 4.58 -16.01
C MET A 100 10.00 3.36 -16.72
N LEU A 101 8.67 3.18 -16.65
CA LEU A 101 7.95 2.14 -17.38
C LEU A 101 8.04 2.35 -18.90
N ASP A 102 7.80 3.57 -19.37
CA ASP A 102 7.76 3.93 -20.78
C ASP A 102 9.15 3.82 -21.44
N SER A 103 10.21 4.10 -20.68
CA SER A 103 11.58 3.95 -21.17
C SER A 103 11.98 2.50 -21.50
N GLY A 104 11.30 1.51 -20.91
CA GLY A 104 11.69 0.09 -21.00
C GLY A 104 13.04 -0.27 -20.35
N LEU A 105 13.75 0.70 -19.76
CA LEU A 105 15.09 0.48 -19.18
C LEU A 105 15.05 -0.38 -17.92
N HIS A 106 13.95 -0.30 -17.17
CA HIS A 106 13.81 -0.97 -15.87
C HIS A 106 12.86 -2.16 -15.89
N THR A 107 12.02 -2.24 -16.92
CA THR A 107 10.94 -3.21 -17.01
C THR A 107 10.78 -3.75 -18.42
N THR A 108 10.41 -5.03 -18.52
CA THR A 108 10.01 -5.69 -19.76
C THR A 108 8.67 -6.38 -19.58
N GLN A 109 7.82 -6.33 -20.61
CA GLN A 109 6.57 -7.08 -20.63
C GLN A 109 6.86 -8.52 -21.06
N VAL A 110 6.43 -9.48 -20.24
CA VAL A 110 6.57 -10.91 -20.51
C VAL A 110 5.20 -11.58 -20.49
N LYS A 111 5.07 -12.77 -21.09
CA LYS A 111 3.83 -13.55 -20.99
C LYS A 111 3.57 -13.90 -19.52
N ALA A 112 2.32 -13.73 -19.06
CA ALA A 112 1.92 -14.16 -17.73
C ALA A 112 2.24 -15.66 -17.54
N ALA A 113 2.81 -15.99 -16.40
CA ALA A 113 3.24 -17.34 -16.06
C ALA A 113 2.04 -18.29 -15.86
N ARG A 114 0.90 -17.73 -15.48
CA ARG A 114 -0.29 -18.48 -15.09
C ARG A 114 -1.35 -18.47 -16.19
N PRO A 115 -1.85 -19.65 -16.62
CA PRO A 115 -2.88 -19.74 -17.64
C PRO A 115 -4.20 -19.05 -17.26
N ASN A 116 -4.52 -18.99 -15.97
CA ASN A 116 -5.70 -18.34 -15.41
C ASN A 116 -5.46 -16.90 -14.94
N SER A 117 -4.33 -16.29 -15.33
CA SER A 117 -4.11 -14.87 -15.07
C SER A 117 -5.17 -14.03 -15.79
N PRO A 118 -5.82 -13.05 -15.12
CA PRO A 118 -6.69 -12.10 -15.80
C PRO A 118 -5.92 -11.16 -16.73
N PHE A 119 -4.58 -11.22 -16.70
CA PHE A 119 -3.69 -10.45 -17.55
C PHE A 119 -2.91 -11.36 -18.50
N LYS A 120 -2.88 -10.99 -19.79
CA LYS A 120 -2.08 -11.67 -20.82
C LYS A 120 -0.57 -11.51 -20.58
N ASN A 121 -0.17 -10.33 -20.12
CA ASN A 121 1.23 -9.95 -19.89
C ASN A 121 1.46 -9.62 -18.41
N ALA A 122 2.65 -9.97 -17.92
CA ALA A 122 3.19 -9.62 -16.62
C ALA A 122 4.39 -8.66 -16.79
N ILE A 123 4.66 -7.89 -15.74
CA ILE A 123 5.82 -6.98 -15.69
C ILE A 123 7.00 -7.74 -15.10
N HIS A 124 8.08 -7.84 -15.86
CA HIS A 124 9.38 -8.27 -15.38
C HIS A 124 10.25 -7.06 -15.04
N TYR A 125 10.85 -7.04 -13.85
CA TYR A 125 11.72 -5.96 -13.41
C TYR A 125 13.19 -6.38 -13.46
N HIS A 126 14.04 -5.57 -14.07
CA HIS A 126 15.47 -5.86 -14.15
C HIS A 126 16.13 -5.85 -12.77
N LEU A 127 15.65 -5.01 -11.85
CA LEU A 127 16.16 -4.88 -10.49
C LEU A 127 15.03 -5.03 -9.47
N HIS A 128 15.29 -5.73 -8.37
CA HIS A 128 14.28 -5.99 -7.34
C HIS A 128 13.79 -4.70 -6.69
N TRP A 129 14.68 -3.71 -6.52
CA TRP A 129 14.32 -2.45 -5.88
C TRP A 129 13.32 -1.67 -6.71
N THR A 130 13.33 -1.83 -8.05
CA THR A 130 12.38 -1.17 -8.94
C THR A 130 10.98 -1.72 -8.67
N ALA A 131 10.86 -3.05 -8.59
CA ALA A 131 9.61 -3.70 -8.22
C ALA A 131 9.13 -3.23 -6.85
N THR A 132 10.02 -3.17 -5.85
CA THR A 132 9.67 -2.69 -4.51
C THR A 132 9.12 -1.27 -4.55
N VAL A 133 9.79 -0.34 -5.24
CA VAL A 133 9.34 1.05 -5.31
C VAL A 133 8.01 1.18 -6.03
N PHE A 134 7.82 0.49 -7.15
CA PHE A 134 6.58 0.59 -7.93
C PHE A 134 5.39 0.00 -7.15
N MET A 135 5.61 -1.10 -6.44
CA MET A 135 4.56 -1.73 -5.63
C MET A 135 4.24 -0.93 -4.37
N MET A 136 5.24 -0.39 -3.69
CA MET A 136 5.02 0.50 -2.54
C MET A 136 4.27 1.77 -2.95
N HIS A 137 4.67 2.40 -4.06
CA HIS A 137 3.96 3.54 -4.64
C HIS A 137 2.50 3.19 -4.93
N ALA A 138 2.25 2.14 -5.71
CA ALA A 138 0.90 1.80 -6.13
C ALA A 138 0.00 1.43 -4.95
N GLY A 139 0.50 0.62 -4.01
CA GLY A 139 -0.23 0.25 -2.80
C GLY A 139 -0.55 1.47 -1.94
N PHE A 140 0.41 2.37 -1.73
CA PHE A 140 0.21 3.56 -0.89
C PHE A 140 -0.70 4.60 -1.54
N ALA A 141 -0.63 4.76 -2.87
CA ALA A 141 -1.57 5.59 -3.62
C ALA A 141 -3.02 5.10 -3.48
N LEU A 142 -3.27 3.78 -3.57
CA LEU A 142 -4.59 3.21 -3.29
C LEU A 142 -5.06 3.51 -1.87
N ILE A 143 -4.18 3.36 -0.86
CA ILE A 143 -4.48 3.68 0.54
C ILE A 143 -4.89 5.14 0.69
N VAL A 144 -4.07 6.08 0.21
CA VAL A 144 -4.33 7.52 0.35
C VAL A 144 -5.61 7.91 -0.39
N ASN A 145 -5.84 7.40 -1.60
CA ASN A 145 -7.08 7.64 -2.35
C ASN A 145 -8.30 7.16 -1.57
N ARG A 146 -8.22 5.98 -0.93
CA ARG A 146 -9.30 5.46 -0.08
C ARG A 146 -9.51 6.32 1.16
N MET A 147 -8.43 6.74 1.83
CA MET A 147 -8.50 7.62 3.00
C MET A 147 -9.14 8.97 2.67
N ILE A 148 -8.78 9.59 1.53
CA ILE A 148 -9.39 10.84 1.04
C ILE A 148 -10.90 10.65 0.87
N ARG A 149 -11.33 9.53 0.27
CA ARG A 149 -12.75 9.22 0.09
C ARG A 149 -13.47 9.06 1.43
N VAL A 150 -12.88 8.33 2.38
CA VAL A 150 -13.47 8.13 3.71
C VAL A 150 -13.63 9.46 4.45
N VAL A 151 -12.57 10.28 4.51
CA VAL A 151 -12.63 11.58 5.20
C VAL A 151 -13.57 12.55 4.49
N GLY A 152 -13.55 12.57 3.15
CA GLY A 152 -14.45 13.40 2.34
C GLY A 152 -15.93 13.05 2.56
N GLN A 153 -16.26 11.76 2.64
CA GLN A 153 -17.61 11.28 2.95
C GLN A 153 -18.05 11.65 4.37
N SER A 154 -17.14 11.68 5.35
CA SER A 154 -17.46 12.13 6.70
C SER A 154 -17.68 13.64 6.81
N LEU A 155 -17.00 14.44 5.97
CA LEU A 155 -17.12 15.91 5.93
C LEU A 155 -18.33 16.41 5.10
N MET A 156 -18.82 15.58 4.17
CA MET A 156 -19.89 15.94 3.24
C MET A 156 -21.13 15.12 3.56
N TYR A 157 -22.12 15.74 4.23
CA TYR A 157 -23.44 15.15 4.44
C TYR A 157 -24.26 15.05 3.13
N ASP A 158 -23.71 15.53 1.99
CA ASP A 158 -24.43 15.64 0.73
C ASP A 158 -23.57 15.25 -0.49
N SER A 159 -24.20 14.45 -1.34
CA SER A 159 -23.65 13.44 -2.25
C SER A 159 -23.10 13.93 -3.60
N ASN A 160 -22.78 15.22 -3.75
CA ASN A 160 -22.70 15.84 -5.09
C ASN A 160 -21.33 16.33 -5.57
N LEU A 161 -20.24 16.02 -4.88
CA LEU A 161 -18.92 16.30 -5.43
C LEU A 161 -18.39 15.08 -6.20
N ASP A 162 -18.38 15.20 -7.52
CA ASP A 162 -17.85 14.24 -8.50
C ASP A 162 -16.31 14.14 -8.45
N PHE A 163 -15.75 14.00 -7.25
CA PHE A 163 -14.33 13.74 -7.02
C PHE A 163 -13.97 12.26 -7.23
N ALA A 164 -14.97 11.38 -7.33
CA ALA A 164 -14.76 9.94 -7.38
C ALA A 164 -14.24 9.46 -8.74
N ALA A 165 -14.74 10.01 -9.85
CA ALA A 165 -14.44 9.49 -11.17
C ALA A 165 -12.93 9.56 -11.56
N PRO A 166 -12.20 10.68 -11.33
CA PRO A 166 -10.76 10.72 -11.62
C PRO A 166 -9.94 9.80 -10.71
N ILE A 167 -10.34 9.66 -9.45
CA ILE A 167 -9.67 8.77 -8.48
C ILE A 167 -9.90 7.31 -8.88
N ASP A 168 -11.10 6.95 -9.31
CA ASP A 168 -11.45 5.57 -9.67
C ASP A 168 -10.75 5.10 -10.95
N GLN A 169 -10.61 5.96 -11.97
CA GLN A 169 -9.81 5.64 -13.16
C GLN A 169 -8.33 5.45 -12.83
N TYR A 170 -7.79 6.30 -11.96
CA TYR A 170 -6.40 6.17 -11.52
C TYR A 170 -6.18 4.88 -10.71
N ASN A 171 -7.12 4.52 -9.84
CA ASN A 171 -7.08 3.27 -9.08
C ASN A 171 -7.03 2.02 -9.98
N ASP A 172 -7.77 2.00 -11.08
CA ASP A 172 -7.74 0.87 -12.02
C ASP A 172 -6.35 0.62 -12.59
N SER A 173 -5.66 1.69 -13.00
CA SER A 173 -4.29 1.62 -13.51
C SER A 173 -3.33 1.02 -12.46
N LEU A 174 -3.46 1.48 -11.20
CA LEU A 174 -2.66 0.98 -10.08
C LEU A 174 -2.95 -0.50 -9.78
N VAL A 175 -4.23 -0.89 -9.75
CA VAL A 175 -4.66 -2.29 -9.56
C VAL A 175 -4.06 -3.18 -10.65
N HIS A 176 -4.18 -2.77 -11.92
CA HIS A 176 -3.58 -3.52 -13.03
C HIS A 176 -2.07 -3.65 -12.87
N ARG A 177 -1.36 -2.56 -12.57
CA ARG A 177 0.10 -2.61 -12.37
C ARG A 177 0.49 -3.56 -11.25
N ILE A 178 -0.22 -3.51 -10.11
CA ILE A 178 0.00 -4.42 -8.98
C ILE A 178 -0.18 -5.86 -9.45
N CYS A 179 -1.33 -6.20 -10.04
CA CYS A 179 -1.61 -7.56 -10.45
C CYS A 179 -0.65 -8.08 -11.53
N GLN A 180 -0.26 -7.25 -12.51
CA GLN A 180 0.75 -7.62 -13.52
C GLN A 180 2.15 -7.85 -12.94
N SER A 181 2.45 -7.28 -11.77
CA SER A 181 3.73 -7.43 -11.08
C SER A 181 3.79 -8.67 -10.18
N HIS A 182 2.66 -9.34 -9.97
CA HIS A 182 2.56 -10.51 -9.10
C HIS A 182 3.53 -11.62 -9.50
N ASP A 183 3.60 -11.96 -10.78
CA ASP A 183 4.44 -13.08 -11.24
C ASP A 183 5.93 -12.86 -10.92
N TYR A 184 6.39 -11.62 -10.99
CA TYR A 184 7.75 -11.28 -10.60
C TYR A 184 7.97 -11.46 -9.09
N ALA A 185 7.04 -10.98 -8.26
CA ALA A 185 7.11 -11.13 -6.81
C ALA A 185 7.02 -12.60 -6.39
N TRP A 186 6.11 -13.36 -6.97
CA TRP A 186 5.90 -14.77 -6.70
C TRP A 186 7.14 -15.63 -6.98
N ARG A 187 7.89 -15.34 -8.05
CA ARG A 187 9.17 -16.01 -8.36
C ARG A 187 10.30 -15.67 -7.38
N ARG A 188 10.17 -14.59 -6.62
CA ARG A 188 11.17 -14.08 -5.67
C ARG A 188 10.77 -14.27 -4.20
N ARG A 189 9.83 -15.17 -3.91
CA ARG A 189 9.50 -15.55 -2.52
C ARG A 189 10.76 -16.00 -1.77
N PRO A 190 10.96 -15.61 -0.49
CA PRO A 190 10.03 -14.84 0.35
C PRO A 190 10.11 -13.31 0.18
N ILE A 191 11.17 -12.79 -0.46
CA ILE A 191 11.41 -11.34 -0.60
C ILE A 191 10.25 -10.65 -1.33
N GLY A 192 9.74 -11.29 -2.38
CA GLY A 192 8.59 -10.81 -3.14
C GLY A 192 7.35 -10.51 -2.30
N VAL A 193 7.12 -11.29 -1.25
CA VAL A 193 5.95 -11.14 -0.37
C VAL A 193 6.03 -9.82 0.40
N GLN A 194 7.22 -9.42 0.84
CA GLN A 194 7.42 -8.24 1.69
C GLN A 194 6.90 -6.94 1.05
N TYR A 195 7.02 -6.81 -0.27
CA TYR A 195 6.58 -5.60 -0.99
C TYR A 195 5.27 -5.79 -1.76
N MET A 196 4.67 -6.99 -1.76
CA MET A 196 3.49 -7.30 -2.58
C MET A 196 2.23 -7.60 -1.76
N SER A 197 2.35 -8.08 -0.52
CA SER A 197 1.18 -8.41 0.31
C SER A 197 0.27 -7.22 0.57
N VAL A 198 0.83 -6.06 0.95
CA VAL A 198 0.03 -4.85 1.20
C VAL A 198 -0.57 -4.31 -0.11
N PRO A 199 0.19 -4.14 -1.20
CA PRO A 199 -0.39 -3.69 -2.48
C PRO A 199 -1.52 -4.58 -3.00
N LEU A 200 -1.39 -5.90 -2.96
CA LEU A 200 -2.51 -6.80 -3.34
C LEU A 200 -3.71 -6.66 -2.40
N THR A 201 -3.47 -6.57 -1.09
CA THR A 201 -4.54 -6.33 -0.11
C THR A 201 -5.32 -5.05 -0.43
N MET A 202 -4.61 -3.99 -0.85
CA MET A 202 -5.24 -2.74 -1.24
C MET A 202 -5.90 -2.82 -2.62
N ALA A 203 -5.30 -3.52 -3.58
CA ALA A 203 -5.90 -3.74 -4.89
C ALA A 203 -7.26 -4.45 -4.78
N PHE A 204 -7.43 -5.36 -3.82
CA PHE A 204 -8.72 -6.03 -3.54
C PHE A 204 -9.86 -5.01 -3.28
N MET A 205 -9.60 -3.96 -2.50
CA MET A 205 -10.62 -2.93 -2.19
C MET A 205 -11.02 -2.07 -3.38
N HIS A 206 -10.21 -2.05 -4.43
CA HIS A 206 -10.39 -1.23 -5.62
C HIS A 206 -10.68 -2.06 -6.88
N ALA A 207 -10.70 -3.38 -6.77
CA ALA A 207 -11.02 -4.25 -7.89
C ALA A 207 -12.48 -4.10 -8.30
N LYS A 208 -12.72 -3.97 -9.61
CA LYS A 208 -14.05 -3.74 -10.19
C LYS A 208 -14.87 -5.01 -10.44
N SER A 209 -14.27 -6.20 -10.32
CA SER A 209 -14.95 -7.47 -10.58
C SER A 209 -14.65 -8.51 -9.52
N GLU A 210 -15.63 -9.38 -9.28
CA GLU A 210 -15.50 -10.52 -8.37
C GLU A 210 -14.37 -11.47 -8.80
N ALA A 211 -14.25 -11.73 -10.11
CA ALA A 211 -13.15 -12.53 -10.66
C ALA A 211 -11.76 -11.95 -10.33
N MET A 212 -11.60 -10.61 -10.34
CA MET A 212 -10.35 -9.98 -9.93
C MET A 212 -10.11 -10.13 -8.43
N ASN A 213 -11.15 -10.01 -7.61
CA ASN A 213 -11.07 -10.23 -6.16
C ASN A 213 -10.66 -11.66 -5.82
N GLU A 214 -11.29 -12.66 -6.45
CA GLU A 214 -10.93 -14.07 -6.30
C GLU A 214 -9.48 -14.33 -6.71
N TRP A 215 -9.05 -13.76 -7.83
CA TRP A 215 -7.67 -13.87 -8.29
C TRP A 215 -6.69 -13.25 -7.28
N ILE A 216 -6.98 -12.05 -6.74
CA ILE A 216 -6.13 -11.39 -5.74
C ILE A 216 -6.02 -12.23 -4.46
N VAL A 217 -7.12 -12.82 -3.99
CA VAL A 217 -7.11 -13.73 -2.83
C VAL A 217 -6.27 -14.98 -3.11
N GLY A 218 -6.38 -15.55 -4.32
CA GLY A 218 -5.52 -16.64 -4.77
C GLY A 218 -4.05 -16.26 -4.79
N ALA A 219 -3.72 -15.10 -5.38
CA ALA A 219 -2.37 -14.56 -5.45
C ALA A 219 -1.76 -14.34 -4.05
N LEU A 220 -2.52 -13.77 -3.10
CA LEU A 220 -2.09 -13.60 -1.71
C LEU A 220 -1.77 -14.95 -1.05
N ASN A 221 -2.65 -15.94 -1.21
CA ASN A 221 -2.45 -17.28 -0.66
C ASN A 221 -1.22 -17.98 -1.25
N ASP A 222 -1.04 -17.87 -2.55
CA ASP A 222 0.10 -18.49 -3.22
C ASP A 222 1.39 -17.78 -2.84
N MET A 223 1.37 -16.47 -2.63
CA MET A 223 2.52 -15.79 -2.08
C MET A 223 2.85 -16.28 -0.67
N ASP A 224 1.86 -16.51 0.19
CA ASP A 224 2.06 -16.90 1.60
C ASP A 224 2.40 -18.39 1.81
N GLU A 225 2.32 -19.23 0.77
CA GLU A 225 2.57 -20.68 0.81
C GLU A 225 3.94 -21.07 1.41
N HIS A 226 4.94 -20.19 1.31
CA HIS A 226 6.27 -20.41 1.89
C HIS A 226 6.32 -20.27 3.43
N ARG A 227 5.28 -19.69 4.06
CA ARG A 227 5.16 -19.64 5.53
C ARG A 227 4.67 -21.01 5.99
N MET A 228 5.61 -21.94 6.10
CA MET A 228 5.36 -23.28 6.62
C MET A 228 4.67 -23.19 8.00
N LEU A 229 3.58 -23.96 8.15
CA LEU A 229 2.83 -24.28 9.37
C LEU A 229 1.76 -23.25 9.84
N GLU A 230 0.51 -23.75 9.88
CA GLU A 230 -0.60 -23.34 10.77
C GLU A 230 -1.28 -21.97 10.59
N LYS A 231 -0.96 -21.17 9.57
CA LYS A 231 -1.72 -19.92 9.34
C LYS A 231 -2.97 -20.16 8.50
N PRO A 232 -4.14 -19.63 8.92
CA PRO A 232 -5.34 -19.70 8.10
C PRO A 232 -5.11 -18.98 6.76
N ARG A 233 -5.54 -19.61 5.67
CA ARG A 233 -5.50 -19.03 4.32
C ARG A 233 -6.30 -17.73 4.28
N PHE A 234 -5.87 -16.80 3.43
CA PHE A 234 -6.64 -15.61 3.12
C PHE A 234 -7.98 -15.99 2.49
N THR A 235 -9.03 -15.38 3.02
CA THR A 235 -10.38 -15.33 2.44
C THR A 235 -10.71 -13.89 2.07
N SER A 236 -11.68 -13.67 1.17
CA SER A 236 -12.16 -12.33 0.81
C SER A 236 -12.46 -11.47 2.04
N ARG A 237 -13.12 -12.05 3.06
CA ARG A 237 -13.41 -11.38 4.33
C ARG A 237 -12.16 -10.94 5.08
N THR A 238 -11.15 -11.79 5.16
CA THR A 238 -9.89 -11.44 5.85
C THR A 238 -9.10 -10.37 5.10
N VAL A 239 -9.08 -10.41 3.76
CA VAL A 239 -8.39 -9.42 2.93
C VAL A 239 -9.09 -8.07 3.03
N GLU A 240 -10.43 -8.05 2.93
CA GLU A 240 -11.23 -6.84 3.13
C GLU A 240 -11.00 -6.22 4.52
N HIS A 241 -10.98 -7.05 5.57
CA HIS A 241 -10.72 -6.59 6.93
C HIS A 241 -9.32 -5.98 7.06
N LEU A 242 -8.29 -6.63 6.49
CA LEU A 242 -6.93 -6.10 6.50
C LEU A 242 -6.81 -4.79 5.72
N ALA A 243 -7.47 -4.68 4.58
CA ALA A 243 -7.46 -3.45 3.79
C ALA A 243 -8.13 -2.29 4.54
N LYS A 244 -9.26 -2.55 5.20
CA LYS A 244 -9.92 -1.58 6.10
C LYS A 244 -9.06 -1.23 7.31
N LEU A 245 -8.26 -2.17 7.80
CA LEU A 245 -7.34 -1.92 8.92
C LEU A 245 -6.24 -0.93 8.50
N TYR A 246 -5.72 -1.10 7.28
CA TYR A 246 -4.72 -0.25 6.64
C TYR A 246 -5.23 1.16 6.29
N THR A 247 -6.54 1.36 6.20
CA THR A 247 -7.15 2.68 5.94
C THR A 247 -7.73 3.33 7.19
N GLY A 248 -7.67 2.67 8.36
CA GLY A 248 -8.29 3.16 9.59
C GLY A 248 -9.81 3.01 9.63
N GLU A 249 -10.39 2.25 8.70
CA GLU A 249 -11.83 1.98 8.62
C GLU A 249 -12.31 0.96 9.66
N VAL A 250 -11.41 0.19 10.26
CA VAL A 250 -11.69 -0.69 11.41
C VAL A 250 -10.69 -0.43 12.54
N GLY A 251 -11.09 -0.84 13.75
CA GLY A 251 -10.24 -0.76 14.93
C GLY A 251 -8.98 -1.64 14.83
N PRO A 252 -7.97 -1.38 15.68
CA PRO A 252 -6.73 -2.14 15.67
C PRO A 252 -6.97 -3.61 16.06
N LEU A 253 -6.03 -4.47 15.68
CA LEU A 253 -5.97 -5.84 16.18
C LEU A 253 -5.60 -5.78 17.66
N ILE A 254 -6.56 -6.11 18.53
CA ILE A 254 -6.33 -6.25 19.96
C ILE A 254 -5.56 -7.57 20.14
N PRO A 255 -4.30 -7.56 20.64
CA PRO A 255 -3.63 -8.80 21.00
C PRO A 255 -4.47 -9.49 22.07
N PRO A 256 -4.58 -10.84 22.08
CA PRO A 256 -5.21 -11.51 23.20
C PRO A 256 -4.54 -11.01 24.48
N SER A 257 -5.33 -10.39 25.36
CA SER A 257 -4.88 -9.98 26.69
C SER A 257 -4.25 -11.22 27.33
N GLY A 258 -2.96 -11.14 27.63
CA GLY A 258 -2.15 -12.28 28.04
C GLY A 258 -2.90 -13.18 29.03
N LYS A 259 -3.12 -14.42 28.62
CA LYS A 259 -3.36 -15.54 29.52
C LYS A 259 -2.06 -16.30 29.65
#